data_AF-A0A9E6DHM7-F1
#
_entry.id   AF-A0A9E6DHM7-F1
#
_cell.length_a   1.000
_cell.length_b   1.000
_cell.length_c   1.000
_cell.angle_alpha   90.00
_cell.angle_beta   90.00
_cell.angle_gamma   90.00
#
_symmetry.space_group_name_H-M   'P 1'
#
loop_
_entity.id
_entity.type
_entity.pdbx_description
1 polymer ?
#
loop_
_entity_poly.entity_id
_entity_poly.type
_entity_poly.pdbx_seq_one_letter_code
_entity_poly.pdbx_strand_id
1 'polypeptide(L)'
;MKHSFAIALPLIAASIAVMIALPAQFGAHPQWTASVLLIGAPAGIFLGYFFFAMRLPKVLRVIFSLAIAGAAYYLARDGQKAFIASFSEDKIAGQLWFFGWIIVCAGCGSVLASLALSPTNDLDSEAEKETLDEV
;
A
#
# COMPACT_ATOMS: atom_id res chain seq x y z
N MET A 1 2.38 -16.78 -12.85
CA MET A 1 1.57 -16.87 -11.60
C MET A 1 1.92 -15.82 -10.53
N LYS A 2 3.19 -15.40 -10.37
CA LYS A 2 3.64 -14.50 -9.27
C LYS A 2 3.00 -13.09 -9.30
N HIS A 3 2.76 -12.52 -10.48
CA HIS A 3 2.13 -11.19 -10.63
C HIS A 3 0.66 -11.14 -10.25
N SER A 4 -0.11 -12.19 -10.57
CA SER A 4 -1.52 -12.30 -10.19
C SER A 4 -1.68 -12.33 -8.67
N PHE A 5 -0.75 -13.00 -7.96
CA PHE A 5 -0.73 -13.03 -6.51
C PHE A 5 -0.43 -11.65 -5.90
N ALA A 6 0.48 -10.88 -6.50
CA ALA A 6 0.80 -9.52 -6.06
C ALA A 6 -0.34 -8.50 -6.22
N ILE A 7 -1.31 -8.80 -7.08
CA ILE A 7 -2.53 -8.01 -7.25
C ILE A 7 -3.63 -8.52 -6.30
N ALA A 8 -3.83 -9.84 -6.26
CA ALA A 8 -4.90 -10.46 -5.47
C ALA A 8 -4.73 -10.22 -3.97
N LEU A 9 -3.51 -10.34 -3.45
CA LEU A 9 -3.25 -10.24 -2.00
C LEU A 9 -3.66 -8.87 -1.40
N PRO A 10 -3.23 -7.71 -1.95
CA PRO A 10 -3.70 -6.41 -1.46
C PRO A 10 -5.22 -6.22 -1.57
N LEU A 11 -5.86 -6.72 -2.63
CA LEU A 11 -7.31 -6.58 -2.84
C LEU A 11 -8.13 -7.42 -1.85
N ILE A 12 -7.68 -8.64 -1.55
CA ILE A 12 -8.29 -9.50 -0.54
C ILE A 12 -8.14 -8.86 0.83
N ALA A 13 -6.93 -8.40 1.17
CA ALA A 13 -6.68 -7.71 2.43
C ALA A 13 -7.55 -6.45 2.57
N ALA A 14 -7.69 -5.65 1.51
CA ALA A 14 -8.56 -4.49 1.50
C ALA A 14 -10.04 -4.85 1.70
N SER A 15 -10.52 -5.91 1.03
CA SER A 15 -11.89 -6.41 1.18
C SER A 15 -12.19 -6.82 2.62
N ILE A 16 -11.28 -7.58 3.24
CA ILE A 16 -11.40 -7.98 4.66
C ILE A 16 -11.39 -6.72 5.56
N ALA A 17 -10.50 -5.77 5.30
CA ALA A 17 -10.42 -4.54 6.07
C ALA A 17 -11.69 -3.67 5.97
N VAL A 18 -12.39 -3.69 4.83
CA VAL A 18 -13.70 -3.03 4.68
C VAL A 18 -14.74 -3.69 5.58
N MET A 19 -14.81 -5.02 5.62
CA MET A 19 -15.81 -5.75 6.40
C MET A 19 -15.73 -5.48 7.90
N ILE A 20 -14.52 -5.23 8.41
CA ILE A 20 -14.27 -4.93 9.82
C ILE A 20 -14.11 -3.43 10.11
N ALA A 21 -14.34 -2.57 9.11
CA ALA A 21 -14.14 -1.12 9.18
C ALA A 21 -12.77 -0.69 9.74
N LEU A 22 -11.71 -1.39 9.36
CA LEU A 22 -10.39 -1.28 10.01
C LEU A 22 -9.84 0.16 10.07
N PRO A 23 -9.84 0.97 8.98
CA PRO A 23 -9.40 2.37 9.05
C PRO A 23 -10.10 3.21 10.13
N ALA A 24 -11.41 3.00 10.33
CA ALA A 24 -12.16 3.75 11.34
C ALA A 24 -11.67 3.46 12.75
N GLN A 25 -11.26 2.22 13.03
CA GLN A 25 -10.69 1.83 14.32
C GLN A 25 -9.37 2.57 14.63
N PHE A 26 -8.63 2.98 13.60
CA PHE A 26 -7.38 3.74 13.74
C PHE A 26 -7.57 5.26 13.57
N GLY A 27 -8.80 5.73 13.43
CA GLY A 27 -9.13 7.15 13.40
C GLY A 27 -9.48 7.73 12.03
N ALA A 28 -9.74 6.91 11.00
CA ALA A 28 -10.42 7.38 9.81
C ALA A 28 -11.90 7.72 10.11
N HIS A 29 -12.51 8.60 9.32
CA HIS A 29 -13.94 8.85 9.46
C HIS A 29 -14.74 7.60 9.04
N PRO A 30 -15.76 7.17 9.81
CA PRO A 30 -16.47 5.91 9.54
C PRO A 30 -17.05 5.80 8.13
N GLN A 31 -17.61 6.89 7.60
CA GLN A 31 -18.20 6.92 6.26
C GLN A 31 -17.18 6.82 5.12
N TRP A 32 -15.89 7.07 5.40
CA TRP A 32 -14.83 7.04 4.39
C TRP A 32 -14.15 5.68 4.29
N THR A 33 -14.35 4.80 5.28
CA THR A 33 -13.65 3.52 5.42
C THR A 33 -13.56 2.73 4.11
N ALA A 34 -14.69 2.53 3.43
CA ALA A 34 -14.72 1.83 2.16
C ALA A 34 -13.98 2.62 1.07
N SER A 35 -14.18 3.94 1.00
CA SER A 35 -13.58 4.78 -0.05
C SER A 35 -12.05 4.83 0.05
N VAL A 36 -11.49 5.02 1.25
CA VAL A 36 -10.04 5.09 1.43
C VAL A 36 -9.35 3.77 1.11
N LEU A 37 -10.00 2.63 1.38
CA LEU A 37 -9.51 1.31 1.03
C LEU A 37 -9.66 1.02 -0.48
N LEU A 38 -10.81 1.35 -1.07
CA LEU A 38 -11.09 1.14 -2.50
C LEU A 38 -10.18 1.99 -3.40
N ILE A 39 -9.76 3.17 -2.95
CA ILE A 39 -8.80 4.02 -3.66
C ILE A 39 -7.36 3.63 -3.29
N GLY A 40 -7.09 3.44 -2.01
CA GLY A 40 -5.75 3.16 -1.50
C GLY A 40 -5.20 1.82 -1.99
N ALA A 41 -5.99 0.75 -2.01
CA ALA A 41 -5.52 -0.56 -2.45
C ALA A 41 -4.98 -0.59 -3.90
N PRO A 42 -5.72 -0.10 -4.93
CA PRO A 42 -5.17 -0.03 -6.29
C PRO A 42 -3.99 0.94 -6.40
N ALA A 43 -4.01 2.07 -5.70
CA ALA A 43 -2.86 2.98 -5.66
C ALA A 43 -1.61 2.31 -5.05
N GLY A 44 -1.79 1.49 -4.01
CA GLY A 44 -0.73 0.72 -3.38
C GLY A 44 -0.16 -0.38 -4.28
N ILE A 45 -1.02 -1.07 -5.03
CA ILE A 45 -0.58 -2.02 -6.06
C ILE A 45 0.29 -1.30 -7.09
N PHE A 46 -0.18 -0.17 -7.62
CA PHE A 46 0.57 0.63 -8.58
C PHE A 46 1.92 1.07 -8.01
N LEU A 47 1.96 1.55 -6.77
CA LEU A 47 3.19 1.96 -6.10
C LEU A 47 4.18 0.80 -5.88
N GLY A 48 3.68 -0.39 -5.50
CA GLY A 48 4.50 -1.58 -5.34
C GLY A 48 5.13 -2.04 -6.67
N TYR A 49 4.36 -1.99 -7.76
CA TYR A 49 4.86 -2.24 -9.11
C TYR A 49 5.83 -1.15 -9.58
N PHE A 50 5.59 0.11 -9.24
CA PHE A 50 6.50 1.22 -9.54
C PHE A 50 7.86 1.01 -8.88
N PHE A 51 7.89 0.69 -7.58
CA PHE A 51 9.14 0.35 -6.88
C PHE A 51 9.84 -0.89 -7.45
N PHE A 52 9.06 -1.89 -7.89
CA PHE A 52 9.60 -3.07 -8.55
C PHE A 52 10.19 -2.74 -9.94
N ALA A 53 9.55 -1.89 -10.73
CA ALA A 53 10.01 -1.46 -12.05
C ALA A 53 11.33 -0.65 -11.95
N MET A 54 11.52 0.09 -10.87
CA MET A 54 12.80 0.75 -10.55
C MET A 54 13.90 -0.22 -10.07
N ARG A 55 13.63 -1.54 -10.08
CA ARG A 55 14.57 -2.59 -9.63
C ARG A 55 15.06 -2.41 -8.19
N LEU A 56 14.23 -1.80 -7.34
CA LEU A 56 14.59 -1.66 -5.93
C LEU A 56 14.61 -3.04 -5.23
N PRO A 57 15.62 -3.32 -4.39
CA PRO A 57 15.64 -4.56 -3.62
C PRO A 57 14.41 -4.62 -2.71
N LYS A 58 13.88 -5.83 -2.49
CA LYS A 58 12.62 -6.08 -1.76
C LYS A 58 12.56 -5.34 -0.42
N VAL A 59 13.67 -5.31 0.32
CA VAL A 59 13.79 -4.61 1.61
C VAL A 59 13.53 -3.11 1.46
N LEU A 60 14.12 -2.44 0.47
CA LEU A 60 13.91 -1.01 0.24
C LEU A 60 12.46 -0.70 -0.18
N ARG A 61 11.85 -1.57 -1.00
CA ARG A 61 10.43 -1.41 -1.40
C ARG A 61 9.51 -1.39 -0.19
N VAL A 62 9.73 -2.31 0.75
CA VAL A 62 8.98 -2.40 2.00
C VAL A 62 9.26 -1.19 2.89
N ILE A 63 10.54 -0.81 3.09
CA ILE A 63 10.92 0.34 3.92
C ILE A 63 10.26 1.63 3.41
N PHE A 64 10.37 1.92 2.10
CA PHE A 64 9.75 3.12 1.54
C PHE A 64 8.23 3.11 1.65
N SER A 65 7.60 1.96 1.43
CA SER A 65 6.14 1.83 1.57
C SER A 65 5.68 2.07 3.01
N LEU A 66 6.42 1.54 4.00
CA LEU A 66 6.15 1.77 5.41
C LEU A 66 6.43 3.22 5.83
N ALA A 67 7.51 3.83 5.32
CA ALA A 67 7.83 5.23 5.60
C ALA A 67 6.73 6.16 5.07
N ILE A 68 6.24 5.92 3.85
CA ILE A 68 5.11 6.66 3.26
C ILE A 68 3.84 6.47 4.10
N ALA A 69 3.50 5.23 4.47
CA ALA A 69 2.34 4.95 5.31
C ALA A 69 2.44 5.64 6.68
N GLY A 70 3.61 5.58 7.32
CA GLY A 70 3.86 6.19 8.63
C GLY A 70 3.76 7.71 8.59
N ALA A 71 4.38 8.35 7.61
CA ALA A 71 4.30 9.81 7.42
C ALA A 71 2.87 10.26 7.13
N ALA A 72 2.15 9.54 6.26
CA ALA A 72 0.76 9.84 5.96
C ALA A 72 -0.17 9.62 7.15
N TYR A 73 0.06 8.58 7.96
CA TYR A 73 -0.70 8.35 9.18
C TYR A 73 -0.53 9.49 10.18
N TYR A 74 0.71 9.97 10.36
CA TYR A 74 0.98 11.12 11.22
C TYR A 74 0.21 12.36 10.74
N LEU A 75 0.30 12.71 9.45
CA LEU A 75 -0.43 13.84 8.86
C LEU A 75 -1.95 13.67 8.95
N ALA A 76 -2.47 12.47 8.73
CA ALA A 76 -3.89 12.18 8.82
C ALA A 76 -4.43 12.41 10.25
N ARG A 77 -3.65 12.01 11.26
CA ARG A 77 -3.99 12.20 12.67
C ARG A 77 -3.89 13.66 13.11
N ASP A 78 -2.93 14.40 12.57
CA ASP A 78 -2.81 15.83 12.83
C ASP A 78 -3.96 16.61 12.18
N GLY A 79 -4.25 16.33 10.90
CA GLY A 79 -5.40 16.87 10.18
C GLY A 79 -6.73 16.57 10.87
N GLN A 80 -6.91 15.34 11.37
CA GLN A 80 -8.10 14.99 12.16
C GLN A 80 -8.28 15.90 13.39
N LYS A 81 -7.22 16.12 14.16
CA LYS A 81 -7.27 16.94 15.38
C LYS A 81 -7.60 18.39 15.03
N ALA A 82 -6.93 18.97 14.04
CA ALA A 82 -7.17 20.35 13.60
C ALA A 82 -8.57 20.54 13.00
N PHE A 83 -9.07 19.55 12.25
CA PHE A 83 -10.41 19.58 11.67
C PHE A 83 -11.50 19.56 12.75
N ILE A 84 -11.34 18.70 13.76
CA ILE A 84 -12.28 18.64 14.89
C ILE A 84 -12.20 19.91 15.74
N ALA A 85 -10.99 20.41 16.02
CA ALA A 85 -10.79 21.62 16.82
C ALA A 85 -11.37 22.88 16.16
N SER A 86 -11.39 22.92 14.82
CA SER A 86 -12.01 24.00 14.04
C SER A 86 -13.50 23.79 13.77
N PHE A 87 -14.16 22.84 14.43
CA PHE A 87 -15.57 22.50 14.18
C PHE A 87 -15.87 22.25 12.69
N SER A 88 -14.93 21.61 11.98
CA SER A 88 -15.00 21.31 10.54
C SER A 88 -14.84 22.53 9.60
N GLU A 89 -14.39 23.68 10.11
CA GLU A 89 -14.15 24.87 9.28
C GLU A 89 -12.82 24.81 8.51
N ASP A 90 -11.78 24.18 9.09
CA ASP A 90 -10.48 24.04 8.42
C ASP A 90 -10.51 22.94 7.36
N LYS A 91 -10.83 23.33 6.12
CA LYS A 91 -10.89 22.40 4.99
C LYS A 91 -9.56 21.71 4.70
N ILE A 92 -8.43 22.36 4.96
CA ILE A 92 -7.10 21.80 4.69
C ILE A 92 -6.84 20.64 5.66
N ALA A 93 -7.17 20.84 6.94
CA ALA A 93 -7.09 19.79 7.95
C ALA A 93 -7.98 18.57 7.60
N GLY A 94 -9.20 18.82 7.11
CA GLY A 94 -10.09 17.77 6.63
C GLY A 94 -9.53 17.00 5.41
N GLN A 95 -8.90 17.71 4.47
CA GLN A 95 -8.22 17.09 3.33
C GLN A 95 -7.01 16.26 3.75
N LEU A 96 -6.17 16.76 4.66
CA LEU A 96 -5.03 16.01 5.22
C LEU A 96 -5.50 14.73 5.90
N TRP A 97 -6.61 14.80 6.64
CA TRP A 97 -7.22 13.62 7.24
C TRP A 97 -7.64 12.60 6.18
N PHE A 98 -8.47 13.00 5.21
CA PHE A 98 -8.99 12.09 4.19
C PHE A 98 -7.91 11.53 3.25
N PHE A 99 -7.12 12.39 2.62
CA PHE A 99 -6.06 11.97 1.69
C PHE A 99 -4.93 11.24 2.40
N GLY A 100 -4.62 11.62 3.64
CA GLY A 100 -3.67 10.88 4.47
C GLY A 100 -4.08 9.43 4.64
N TRP A 101 -5.36 9.14 4.91
CA TRP A 101 -5.86 7.77 4.99
C TRP A 101 -5.79 6.99 3.67
N ILE A 102 -6.01 7.63 2.53
CA ILE A 102 -5.79 7.01 1.21
C ILE A 102 -4.32 6.59 1.06
N ILE A 103 -3.38 7.46 1.43
CA ILE A 103 -1.94 7.19 1.32
C ILE A 103 -1.51 6.12 2.32
N VAL A 104 -2.06 6.08 3.54
CA VAL A 104 -1.84 4.98 4.49
C VAL A 104 -2.24 3.64 3.87
N CYS A 105 -3.47 3.56 3.32
CA CYS A 105 -3.95 2.35 2.66
C CYS A 105 -3.10 1.99 1.43
N ALA A 106 -2.63 2.97 0.66
CA ALA A 106 -1.73 2.76 -0.47
C ALA A 106 -0.35 2.23 -0.02
N GLY A 107 0.23 2.79 1.03
CA GLY A 107 1.49 2.29 1.59
C GLY A 107 1.37 0.84 2.08
N CYS A 108 0.30 0.50 2.80
CA CYS A 108 0.02 -0.88 3.22
C CYS A 108 -0.19 -1.82 2.03
N GLY A 109 -0.95 -1.40 1.01
CA GLY A 109 -1.14 -2.15 -0.22
C GLY A 109 0.18 -2.39 -0.98
N SER A 110 1.05 -1.37 -1.01
CA SER A 110 2.38 -1.44 -1.60
C SER A 110 3.31 -2.40 -0.87
N VAL A 111 3.24 -2.46 0.48
CA VAL A 111 3.95 -3.49 1.26
C VAL A 111 3.52 -4.88 0.81
N LEU A 112 2.21 -5.16 0.78
CA LEU A 112 1.68 -6.47 0.41
C LEU A 112 2.07 -6.85 -1.04
N ALA A 113 1.93 -5.92 -1.99
CA ALA A 113 2.35 -6.13 -3.37
C ALA A 113 3.87 -6.39 -3.46
N SER A 114 4.69 -5.60 -2.76
CA SER A 114 6.15 -5.75 -2.75
C SER A 114 6.62 -7.07 -2.14
N LEU A 115 5.88 -7.58 -1.15
CA LEU A 115 6.15 -8.87 -0.53
C LEU A 115 5.87 -10.04 -1.48
N ALA A 116 4.81 -9.93 -2.28
CA ALA A 116 4.40 -10.91 -3.28
C ALA A 116 5.21 -10.83 -4.59
N LEU A 117 5.82 -9.69 -4.89
CA LEU A 117 6.70 -9.50 -6.05
C LEU A 117 8.13 -9.98 -5.76
N SER A 118 8.47 -11.14 -6.32
CA SER A 118 9.85 -11.65 -6.35
C SER A 118 10.60 -11.16 -7.59
N PRO A 119 11.88 -10.76 -7.48
CA PRO A 119 12.75 -10.66 -8.65
C PRO A 119 12.78 -12.01 -9.36
N THR A 120 12.63 -12.04 -10.68
CA THR A 120 13.04 -13.20 -11.46
C THR A 120 14.56 -13.25 -11.37
N ASN A 121 15.11 -14.24 -10.69
CA ASN A 121 16.53 -14.48 -10.77
C ASN A 121 16.80 -15.02 -12.17
N ASP A 122 17.44 -14.22 -13.02
CA ASP A 122 17.93 -14.67 -14.34
C ASP A 122 18.91 -15.86 -14.21
N LEU A 123 19.45 -16.08 -13.00
CA LEU A 123 20.25 -17.24 -12.60
C LEU A 123 19.50 -18.58 -12.72
N ASP A 124 18.17 -18.58 -12.54
CA ASP A 124 17.38 -19.80 -12.72
C ASP A 124 17.36 -20.22 -14.21
N SER A 125 17.48 -19.24 -15.13
CA SER A 125 17.51 -19.49 -16.58
C SER A 125 18.88 -19.90 -17.12
N GLU A 126 19.97 -19.50 -16.47
CA GLU A 126 21.31 -19.97 -16.84
C GLU A 126 21.59 -21.36 -16.29
N ALA A 127 21.14 -21.69 -15.08
CA ALA A 127 21.23 -23.04 -14.54
C ALA A 127 20.39 -24.06 -15.33
N GLU A 128 19.21 -23.65 -15.84
CA GLU A 128 18.39 -24.47 -16.73
C GLU A 128 19.05 -24.65 -18.11
N LYS A 129 19.79 -23.65 -18.62
CA LYS A 129 20.56 -23.79 -19.87
C LYS A 129 21.79 -24.68 -19.70
N GLU A 130 22.55 -24.53 -18.63
CA GLU A 130 23.75 -25.35 -18.36
C GLU A 130 23.38 -26.84 -18.19
N THR A 131 22.25 -27.14 -17.54
CA THR A 131 21.76 -28.53 -17.41
C THR A 131 21.19 -29.12 -18.70
N LEU A 132 20.73 -28.30 -19.64
CA LEU A 132 20.25 -28.75 -20.95
C LEU A 132 21.39 -28.92 -21.97
N ASP A 133 22.50 -28.20 -21.79
CA ASP A 133 23.70 -28.31 -22.64
C ASP A 133 24.60 -29.50 -22.23
N GLU A 134 24.44 -30.05 -21.01
CA GLU A 134 25.15 -31.26 -20.53
C GLU A 134 24.47 -32.61 -20.88
N VAL A 135 23.32 -32.60 -21.56
CA VAL A 135 22.56 -33.81 -21.96
C VAL A 135 22.59 -34.02 -23.48
#